data_AF-A0A7J7SIJ9-F1
#
_entry.id   AF-A0A7J7SIJ9-F1
#
_cell.length_a   1.000
_cell.length_b   1.000
_cell.length_c   1.000
_cell.angle_alpha   90.00
_cell.angle_beta   90.00
_cell.angle_gamma   90.00
#
_symmetry.space_group_name_H-M   'P 1'
#
loop_
_entity.id
_entity.type
_entity.pdbx_description
1 polymer ?
#
loop_
_entity_poly.entity_id
_entity_poly.type
_entity_poly.pdbx_seq_one_letter_code
_entity_poly.pdbx_strand_id
1 'polypeptide(L)'
;MGPQRLLFAVLLLAQAAPRETSQHCGRLEYWNPDNKCCGSCLQRFGPPPCPELPNLASQPLSRLLDELEVLEELIVLLDPEPGPGGALACGTTRHLAARYGLPAAWSTFAYSLRPSRSPLRALIEMVVAREPSTSLGQFGTHLAQLGRADALQVLSKLG
;
A
#
# COMPACT_ATOMS: atom_id res chain seq x y z
N MET A 1 -2.61 -46.95 2.66
CA MET A 1 -3.13 -45.61 2.34
C MET A 1 -4.25 -45.79 1.32
N GLY A 2 -5.52 -45.66 1.72
CA GLY A 2 -6.67 -46.02 0.87
C GLY A 2 -7.04 -44.94 -0.16
N PRO A 3 -7.68 -45.32 -1.28
CA PRO A 3 -8.02 -44.40 -2.39
C PRO A 3 -8.94 -43.25 -1.97
N GLN A 4 -9.78 -43.45 -0.94
CA GLN A 4 -10.61 -42.40 -0.35
C GLN A 4 -9.78 -41.27 0.28
N ARG A 5 -8.63 -41.58 0.92
CA ARG A 5 -7.76 -40.54 1.49
C ARG A 5 -7.10 -39.66 0.43
N LEU A 6 -6.79 -40.25 -0.73
CA LEU A 6 -6.24 -39.53 -1.87
C LEU A 6 -7.29 -38.62 -2.51
N LEU A 7 -8.52 -39.10 -2.68
CA LEU A 7 -9.65 -38.30 -3.19
C LEU A 7 -9.95 -37.10 -2.31
N PHE A 8 -9.98 -37.28 -0.99
CA PHE A 8 -10.16 -36.17 -0.04
C PHE A 8 -9.02 -35.14 -0.12
N ALA A 9 -7.76 -35.60 -0.23
CA ALA A 9 -6.62 -34.70 -0.38
C ALA A 9 -6.65 -33.90 -1.68
N VAL A 10 -7.04 -34.52 -2.79
CA VAL A 10 -7.20 -33.85 -4.09
C VAL A 10 -8.34 -32.84 -4.06
N LEU A 11 -9.47 -33.17 -3.40
CA LEU A 11 -10.60 -32.26 -3.26
C LEU A 11 -10.27 -31.04 -2.36
N LEU A 12 -9.42 -31.22 -1.34
CA LEU A 12 -8.92 -30.14 -0.49
C LEU A 12 -7.95 -29.22 -1.25
N LEU A 13 -7.07 -29.78 -2.08
CA LEU A 13 -6.14 -29.00 -2.92
C LEU A 13 -6.87 -28.24 -4.04
N ALA A 14 -7.93 -28.82 -4.62
CA ALA A 14 -8.73 -28.18 -5.65
C ALA A 14 -9.60 -27.02 -5.13
N GLN A 15 -9.92 -27.01 -3.83
CA GLN A 15 -10.67 -25.93 -3.17
C GLN A 15 -9.77 -24.81 -2.63
N ALA A 16 -8.45 -25.00 -2.65
CA ALA A 16 -7.53 -23.91 -2.33
C ALA A 16 -7.51 -22.93 -3.51
N ALA A 17 -8.20 -21.79 -3.34
CA ALA A 17 -8.11 -20.68 -4.27
C ALA A 17 -6.63 -20.39 -4.58
N PRO A 18 -6.28 -20.07 -5.84
CA PRO A 18 -4.91 -19.72 -6.20
C PRO A 18 -4.42 -18.66 -5.21
N ARG A 19 -3.39 -18.98 -4.44
CA ARG A 19 -2.78 -18.02 -3.52
C ARG A 19 -2.02 -17.05 -4.39
N GLU A 20 -2.67 -15.97 -4.81
CA GLU A 20 -2.02 -14.87 -5.51
C GLU A 20 -0.86 -14.39 -4.64
N THR A 21 0.36 -14.55 -5.14
CA THR A 21 1.54 -14.00 -4.50
C THR A 21 1.50 -12.50 -4.66
N SER A 22 1.60 -11.75 -3.55
CA SER A 22 1.68 -10.31 -3.63
C SER A 22 2.90 -9.91 -4.46
N GLN A 23 2.72 -9.01 -5.44
CA GLN A 23 3.83 -8.44 -6.22
C GLN A 23 4.43 -7.19 -5.55
N HIS A 24 3.94 -6.83 -4.36
CA HIS A 24 4.17 -5.53 -3.73
C HIS A 24 4.99 -5.64 -2.45
N CYS A 25 4.73 -6.69 -1.66
CA CYS A 25 5.60 -7.15 -0.59
C CYS A 25 6.55 -8.21 -1.15
N GLY A 26 7.61 -8.59 -0.44
CA GLY A 26 8.68 -9.47 -0.95
C GLY A 26 8.19 -10.79 -1.59
N ARG A 27 9.09 -11.47 -2.32
CA ARG A 27 8.81 -12.71 -3.04
C ARG A 27 8.18 -13.75 -2.10
N LEU A 28 7.06 -14.36 -2.51
CA LEU A 28 6.29 -15.43 -1.82
C LEU A 28 5.30 -14.99 -0.73
N GLU A 29 4.99 -13.70 -0.60
CA GLU A 29 3.98 -13.28 0.38
C GLU A 29 2.54 -13.56 -0.09
N TYR A 30 1.74 -14.17 0.80
CA TYR A 30 0.33 -14.46 0.56
C TYR A 30 -0.51 -13.17 0.57
N TRP A 31 -1.31 -12.98 -0.48
CA TRP A 31 -2.36 -11.96 -0.51
C TRP A 31 -3.58 -12.40 0.31
N ASN A 32 -3.95 -11.59 1.30
CA ASN A 32 -5.17 -11.78 2.07
C ASN A 32 -6.33 -11.01 1.38
N PRO A 33 -7.35 -11.70 0.85
CA PRO A 33 -8.46 -11.06 0.14
C PRO A 33 -9.39 -10.26 1.06
N ASP A 34 -9.53 -10.66 2.32
CA ASP A 34 -10.42 -10.00 3.29
C ASP A 34 -9.91 -8.60 3.63
N ASN A 35 -8.60 -8.49 3.86
CA ASN A 35 -7.96 -7.23 4.21
C ASN A 35 -7.34 -6.50 2.99
N LYS A 36 -7.40 -7.12 1.81
CA LYS A 36 -6.77 -6.65 0.56
C LYS A 36 -5.32 -6.22 0.78
N CYS A 37 -4.55 -7.04 1.50
CA CYS A 37 -3.17 -6.73 1.90
C CYS A 37 -2.32 -8.02 2.02
N CYS A 38 -1.00 -7.91 1.99
CA CYS A 38 -0.11 -9.06 2.18
C CYS A 38 0.02 -9.44 3.66
N GLY A 39 0.33 -10.71 3.93
CA GLY A 39 0.50 -11.23 5.29
C GLY A 39 1.51 -10.44 6.15
N SER A 40 2.65 -10.02 5.59
CA SER A 40 3.67 -9.28 6.36
C SER A 40 3.21 -7.87 6.75
N CYS A 41 2.46 -7.18 5.89
CA CYS A 41 1.86 -5.89 6.25
C CYS A 41 0.85 -6.05 7.39
N LEU A 42 0.00 -7.09 7.34
CA LEU A 42 -0.97 -7.36 8.40
C LEU A 42 -0.30 -7.74 9.72
N GLN A 43 0.77 -8.53 9.69
CA GLN A 43 1.51 -8.87 10.91
C GLN A 43 2.19 -7.63 11.52
N ARG A 44 2.67 -6.70 10.67
CA ARG A 44 3.40 -5.53 11.12
C ARG A 44 2.50 -4.39 11.60
N PHE A 45 1.39 -4.16 10.91
CA PHE A 45 0.53 -3.00 11.13
C PHE A 45 -0.83 -3.35 11.74
N GLY A 46 -1.20 -4.62 11.78
CA GLY A 46 -2.51 -5.07 12.25
C GLY A 46 -3.61 -4.91 11.19
N PRO A 47 -4.88 -5.09 11.59
CA PRO A 47 -6.02 -4.91 10.69
C PRO A 47 -6.15 -3.45 10.24
N PRO A 48 -6.75 -3.19 9.06
CA PRO A 48 -6.99 -1.84 8.56
C PRO A 48 -7.75 -0.97 9.59
N PRO A 49 -7.20 0.18 10.03
CA PRO A 49 -7.97 1.13 10.84
C PRO A 49 -9.08 1.77 10.00
N CYS A 50 -10.14 2.26 10.65
CA CYS A 50 -11.12 3.10 9.98
C CYS A 50 -10.47 4.44 9.57
N PRO A 51 -10.55 4.87 8.30
CA PRO A 51 -10.07 6.18 7.88
C PRO A 51 -11.07 7.26 8.34
N GLU A 52 -11.03 7.64 9.61
CA GLU A 52 -11.85 8.74 10.14
C GLU A 52 -11.20 10.08 9.78
N LEU A 53 -11.40 10.53 8.54
CA LEU A 53 -10.95 11.85 8.04
C LEU A 53 -12.13 12.63 7.42
N PRO A 54 -13.22 12.89 8.17
CA PRO A 54 -14.44 13.48 7.61
C PRO A 54 -14.21 14.86 6.98
N ASN A 55 -13.34 15.68 7.58
CA ASN A 55 -13.02 17.02 7.07
C ASN A 55 -12.21 16.99 5.76
N LEU A 56 -11.57 15.86 5.44
CA LEU A 56 -10.71 15.71 4.26
C LEU A 56 -11.35 14.86 3.15
N ALA A 57 -12.49 14.21 3.43
CA ALA A 57 -13.04 13.16 2.58
C ALA A 57 -13.27 13.59 1.12
N SER A 58 -13.73 14.83 0.91
CA SER A 58 -14.01 15.42 -0.40
C SER A 58 -12.94 16.38 -0.91
N GLN A 59 -11.90 16.65 -0.12
CA GLN A 59 -10.85 17.58 -0.52
C GLN A 59 -9.92 16.96 -1.57
N PRO A 60 -9.40 17.73 -2.54
CA PRO A 60 -8.57 17.18 -3.60
C PRO A 60 -7.22 16.71 -3.06
N LEU A 61 -6.74 15.56 -3.55
CA LEU A 61 -5.43 15.03 -3.19
C LEU A 61 -4.28 16.00 -3.51
N SER A 62 -4.46 16.86 -4.53
CA SER A 62 -3.47 17.87 -4.91
C SER A 62 -3.12 18.82 -3.76
N ARG A 63 -4.03 19.07 -2.81
CA ARG A 63 -3.77 19.90 -1.63
C ARG A 63 -2.54 19.42 -0.84
N LEU A 64 -2.32 18.10 -0.77
CA LEU A 64 -1.18 17.54 -0.06
C LEU A 64 0.17 17.95 -0.68
N LEU A 65 0.23 18.29 -1.97
CA LEU A 65 1.45 18.78 -2.62
C LEU A 65 1.85 20.19 -2.16
N ASP A 66 0.87 20.97 -1.68
CA ASP A 66 1.07 22.34 -1.20
C ASP A 66 1.41 22.38 0.31
N GLU A 67 1.17 21.28 1.04
CA GLU A 67 1.32 21.15 2.49
C GLU A 67 2.66 20.46 2.81
N LEU A 68 3.76 21.19 2.62
CA LEU A 68 5.12 20.64 2.60
C LEU A 68 5.48 19.84 3.86
N GLU A 69 5.14 20.33 5.06
CA GLU A 69 5.46 19.66 6.33
C GLU A 69 4.79 18.28 6.42
N VAL A 70 3.49 18.22 6.12
CA VAL A 70 2.71 16.97 6.12
C VAL A 70 3.25 16.02 5.05
N LEU A 71 3.57 16.54 3.86
CA LEU A 71 4.14 15.73 2.78
C LEU A 71 5.50 15.14 3.18
N GLU A 72 6.39 15.92 3.78
CA GLU A 72 7.72 15.47 4.21
C GLU A 72 7.62 14.38 5.28
N GLU A 73 6.75 14.54 6.28
CA GLU A 73 6.51 13.51 7.28
C GLU A 73 5.97 12.21 6.66
N LEU A 74 5.04 12.32 5.71
CA LEU A 74 4.56 11.15 4.97
C LEU A 74 5.65 10.50 4.13
N ILE A 75 6.56 11.29 3.53
CA ILE A 75 7.71 10.76 2.77
C ILE A 75 8.60 9.94 3.71
N VAL A 76 8.93 10.45 4.89
CA VAL A 76 9.74 9.71 5.89
C VAL A 76 9.09 8.37 6.25
N LEU A 77 7.77 8.36 6.41
CA LEU A 77 7.02 7.16 6.77
C LEU A 77 6.85 6.15 5.62
N LEU A 78 6.67 6.62 4.38
CA LEU A 78 6.22 5.80 3.25
C LEU A 78 7.33 5.48 2.24
N ASP A 79 8.43 6.24 2.24
CA ASP A 79 9.61 6.03 1.39
C ASP A 79 10.86 5.60 2.20
N PRO A 80 10.78 4.60 3.09
CA PRO A 80 11.93 4.20 3.88
C PRO A 80 13.08 3.69 3.00
N GLU A 81 14.31 3.84 3.49
CA GLU A 81 15.44 3.19 2.85
C GLU A 81 15.33 1.66 2.93
N PRO A 82 15.79 0.92 1.89
CA PRO A 82 15.78 -0.53 1.91
C PRO A 82 16.59 -1.02 3.12
N GLY A 83 16.02 -1.98 3.86
CA GLY A 83 16.71 -2.55 5.01
C GLY A 83 17.97 -3.34 4.62
N PRO A 84 18.83 -3.70 5.59
CA PRO A 84 19.96 -4.59 5.38
C PRO A 84 19.52 -5.87 4.64
N GLY A 85 20.27 -6.28 3.62
CA GLY A 85 19.92 -7.45 2.80
C GLY A 85 18.84 -7.20 1.75
N GLY A 86 18.46 -5.95 1.48
CA GLY A 86 17.48 -5.61 0.45
C GLY A 86 16.05 -6.05 0.80
N ALA A 87 15.76 -6.29 2.08
CA ALA A 87 14.43 -6.63 2.55
C ALA A 87 13.46 -5.51 2.17
N LEU A 88 12.39 -5.85 1.44
CA LEU A 88 11.37 -4.87 1.07
C LEU A 88 10.61 -4.44 2.32
N ALA A 89 10.57 -3.12 2.54
CA ALA A 89 9.71 -2.54 3.57
C ALA A 89 8.23 -2.72 3.21
N CYS A 90 7.43 -3.03 4.23
CA CYS A 90 5.98 -3.22 4.14
C CYS A 90 5.25 -1.87 4.16
N GLY A 91 4.08 -1.79 3.50
CA GLY A 91 3.19 -0.63 3.59
C GLY A 91 3.77 0.68 3.05
N THR A 92 4.71 0.59 2.13
CA THR A 92 5.41 1.72 1.50
C THR A 92 4.65 2.32 0.31
N THR A 93 5.18 3.38 -0.29
CA THR A 93 4.68 3.95 -1.55
C THR A 93 4.52 2.93 -2.67
N ARG A 94 5.35 1.86 -2.71
CA ARG A 94 5.15 0.74 -3.66
C ARG A 94 3.76 0.12 -3.52
N HIS A 95 3.26 -0.01 -2.30
CA HIS A 95 1.96 -0.60 -2.00
C HIS A 95 0.82 0.36 -2.32
N LEU A 96 1.02 1.66 -2.05
CA LEU A 96 0.05 2.69 -2.46
C LEU A 96 -0.08 2.77 -3.98
N ALA A 97 1.04 2.74 -4.70
CA ALA A 97 1.05 2.76 -6.16
C ALA A 97 0.24 1.60 -6.77
N ALA A 98 0.34 0.41 -6.19
CA ALA A 98 -0.46 -0.74 -6.59
C ALA A 98 -1.97 -0.52 -6.39
N ARG A 99 -2.38 0.14 -5.30
CA ARG A 99 -3.79 0.49 -5.06
C ARG A 99 -4.34 1.49 -6.08
N TYR A 100 -3.47 2.31 -6.67
CA TYR A 100 -3.78 3.18 -7.82
C TYR A 100 -3.58 2.50 -9.19
N GLY A 101 -3.40 1.17 -9.21
CA GLY A 101 -3.27 0.37 -10.43
C GLY A 101 -1.96 0.56 -11.18
N LEU A 102 -0.93 1.11 -10.55
CA LEU A 102 0.38 1.26 -11.18
C LEU A 102 1.16 -0.07 -11.16
N PRO A 103 1.85 -0.42 -12.26
CA PRO A 103 2.61 -1.66 -12.34
C PRO A 103 3.86 -1.61 -11.43
N ALA A 104 4.35 -2.76 -10.98
CA ALA A 104 5.53 -2.84 -10.12
C ALA A 104 6.79 -2.18 -10.72
N ALA A 105 6.91 -2.19 -12.06
CA ALA A 105 7.98 -1.51 -12.78
C ALA A 105 8.00 0.01 -12.54
N TRP A 106 6.82 0.64 -12.39
CA TRP A 106 6.72 2.06 -12.05
C TRP A 106 7.35 2.34 -10.69
N SER A 107 7.06 1.51 -9.67
CA SER A 107 7.67 1.68 -8.35
C SER A 107 9.18 1.48 -8.41
N THR A 108 9.69 0.48 -9.14
CA THR A 108 11.14 0.30 -9.32
C THR A 108 11.80 1.54 -9.92
N PHE A 109 11.18 2.13 -10.95
CA PHE A 109 11.65 3.38 -11.53
C PHE A 109 11.59 4.55 -10.54
N ALA A 110 10.46 4.76 -9.86
CA ALA A 110 10.29 5.85 -8.91
C ALA A 110 11.35 5.84 -7.79
N TYR A 111 11.65 4.66 -7.23
CA TYR A 111 12.69 4.51 -6.21
C TYR A 111 14.12 4.72 -6.74
N SER A 112 14.38 4.45 -8.03
CA SER A 112 15.69 4.72 -8.65
C SER A 112 15.99 6.21 -8.85
N LEU A 113 14.97 7.08 -8.74
CA LEU A 113 15.15 8.53 -8.81
C LEU A 113 15.58 9.16 -7.47
N ARG A 114 15.70 8.36 -6.40
CA ARG A 114 16.24 8.87 -5.14
C ARG A 114 17.75 9.14 -5.27
N PRO A 115 18.29 10.16 -4.59
CA PRO A 115 17.63 11.04 -3.63
C PRO A 115 16.93 12.26 -4.25
N SER A 116 17.01 12.49 -5.56
CA SER A 116 16.53 13.74 -6.17
C SER A 116 15.01 13.87 -6.21
N ARG A 117 14.27 12.75 -6.19
CA ARG A 117 12.81 12.74 -6.15
C ARG A 117 12.27 11.65 -5.23
N SER A 118 11.37 12.02 -4.33
CA SER A 118 10.63 11.07 -3.50
C SER A 118 9.65 10.25 -4.37
N PRO A 119 9.61 8.91 -4.20
CA PRO A 119 8.59 8.07 -4.79
C PRO A 119 7.16 8.48 -4.41
N LEU A 120 6.90 8.84 -3.15
CA LEU A 120 5.58 9.26 -2.68
C LEU A 120 5.12 10.52 -3.40
N ARG A 121 5.99 11.53 -3.49
CA ARG A 121 5.68 12.75 -4.24
C ARG A 121 5.39 12.45 -5.71
N ALA A 122 6.22 11.62 -6.35
CA ALA A 122 6.01 11.19 -7.73
C ALA A 122 4.69 10.42 -7.91
N LEU A 123 4.27 9.62 -6.92
CA LEU A 123 2.99 8.93 -6.94
C LEU A 123 1.83 9.93 -6.92
N ILE A 124 1.85 10.87 -5.98
CA ILE A 124 0.78 11.86 -5.81
C ILE A 124 0.66 12.72 -7.07
N GLU A 125 1.78 13.25 -7.59
CA GLU A 125 1.82 14.02 -8.83
C GLU A 125 1.24 13.23 -10.01
N MET A 126 1.59 11.94 -10.13
CA MET A 126 1.05 11.06 -11.18
C MET A 126 -0.45 10.82 -11.05
N VAL A 127 -0.93 10.53 -9.83
CA VAL A 127 -2.35 10.27 -9.57
C VAL A 127 -3.18 11.52 -9.84
N VAL A 128 -2.75 12.68 -9.35
CA VAL A 128 -3.41 13.97 -9.60
C VAL A 128 -3.45 14.29 -11.09
N ALA A 129 -2.37 14.02 -11.84
CA ALA A 129 -2.35 14.23 -13.28
C ALA A 129 -3.28 13.27 -14.05
N ARG A 130 -3.43 12.02 -13.60
CA ARG A 130 -4.31 11.02 -14.23
C ARG A 130 -5.78 11.23 -13.89
N GLU A 131 -6.07 11.58 -12.65
CA GLU A 131 -7.42 11.69 -12.10
C GLU A 131 -7.48 12.84 -11.07
N PRO A 132 -7.72 14.08 -11.53
CA PRO A 132 -7.74 15.27 -10.66
C PRO A 132 -8.82 15.26 -9.58
N SER A 133 -9.87 14.44 -9.75
CA SER A 133 -10.94 14.24 -8.78
C SER A 133 -10.57 13.34 -7.60
N THR A 134 -9.38 12.72 -7.61
CA THR A 134 -8.91 11.90 -6.49
C THR A 134 -8.90 12.72 -5.21
N SER A 135 -9.51 12.20 -4.14
CA SER A 135 -9.62 12.92 -2.88
C SER A 135 -8.60 12.47 -1.82
N LEU A 136 -8.36 13.32 -0.82
CA LEU A 136 -7.61 12.97 0.38
C LEU A 136 -8.30 11.83 1.16
N GLY A 137 -9.63 11.74 1.12
CA GLY A 137 -10.38 10.60 1.69
C GLY A 137 -10.06 9.27 1.03
N GLN A 138 -9.94 9.24 -0.30
CA GLN A 138 -9.53 8.03 -1.02
C GLN A 138 -8.08 7.64 -0.70
N PHE A 139 -7.18 8.63 -0.65
CA PHE A 139 -5.79 8.41 -0.22
C PHE A 139 -5.71 7.86 1.21
N GLY A 140 -6.47 8.44 2.15
CA GLY A 140 -6.60 7.93 3.51
C GLY A 140 -7.16 6.51 3.57
N THR A 141 -8.15 6.18 2.73
CA THR A 141 -8.68 4.81 2.62
C THR A 141 -7.59 3.82 2.18
N HIS A 142 -6.72 4.21 1.25
CA HIS A 142 -5.61 3.37 0.84
C HIS A 142 -4.55 3.19 1.93
N LEU A 143 -4.25 4.23 2.72
CA LEU A 143 -3.38 4.12 3.90
C LEU A 143 -3.97 3.20 4.96
N ALA A 144 -5.26 3.36 5.27
CA ALA A 144 -6.00 2.47 6.16
C ALA A 144 -5.92 1.02 5.72
N GLN A 145 -6.17 0.72 4.45
CA GLN A 145 -6.05 -0.65 3.92
C GLN A 145 -4.63 -1.22 3.98
N LEU A 146 -3.60 -0.38 4.17
CA LEU A 146 -2.22 -0.82 4.42
C LEU A 146 -1.89 -0.94 5.92
N GLY A 147 -2.83 -0.63 6.80
CA GLY A 147 -2.62 -0.58 8.25
C GLY A 147 -1.81 0.64 8.71
N ARG A 148 -1.57 1.63 7.84
CA ARG A 148 -0.68 2.77 8.13
C ARG A 148 -1.37 3.83 9.00
N ALA A 149 -1.65 3.47 10.25
CA ALA A 149 -2.23 4.36 11.25
C ALA A 149 -1.32 5.57 11.53
N ASP A 150 0.00 5.37 11.49
CA ASP A 150 1.02 6.42 11.58
C ASP A 150 0.87 7.47 10.47
N ALA A 151 0.71 7.02 9.23
CA ALA A 151 0.51 7.93 8.10
C ALA A 151 -0.87 8.61 8.13
N LEU A 152 -1.91 7.93 8.61
CA LEU A 152 -3.23 8.53 8.83
C LEU A 152 -3.18 9.65 9.88
N GLN A 153 -2.40 9.47 10.95
CA GLN A 153 -2.20 10.49 11.98
C GLN A 153 -1.45 11.72 11.43
N VAL A 154 -0.50 11.53 10.51
CA VAL A 154 0.14 12.67 9.82
C VAL A 154 -0.86 13.36 8.90
N LEU A 155 -1.63 12.59 8.13
CA LEU A 155 -2.63 13.13 7.20
C LEU A 155 -3.73 13.92 7.91
N SER A 156 -4.12 13.53 9.14
CA SER A 156 -5.13 14.24 9.92
C SER A 156 -4.73 15.66 10.31
N LYS A 157 -3.44 16.04 10.22
CA LYS A 157 -2.99 17.42 10.49
C LYS A 157 -3.56 18.45 9.50
N LEU A 158 -4.11 18.01 8.37
CA LEU A 158 -4.69 18.88 7.34
C LEU A 158 -6.08 19.43 7.66
N GLY A 159 -6.72 19.00 8.76
CA GLY A 159 -8.08 19.44 9.10
C GLY A 159 -8.55 19.15 10.51
#